data_AF-A0A828PPR9-F1
#
_entry.id   AF-A0A828PPR9-F1
#
_cell.length_a   1.000
_cell.length_b   1.000
_cell.length_c   1.000
_cell.angle_alpha   90.00
_cell.angle_beta   90.00
_cell.angle_gamma   90.00
#
_symmetry.space_group_name_H-M   'P 1'
#
loop_
_entity.id
_entity.type
_entity.pdbx_description
1 polymer ?
#
loop_
_entity_poly.entity_id
_entity_poly.type
_entity_poly.pdbx_seq_one_letter_code
_entity_poly.pdbx_strand_id
1 'polypeptide(L)'
;MNWFLLVLKKTFNFKDRARRREYGWFYLINILIVITFNILVSVCVAIGLEELGIGLNSLSYLYQLLTAVTAISLTARRLHDLGWSGWWQLLPYAVAVMFGIATIFSLEKELGGAITGTEYALYGSTVFGGIAVIVFSLLLLFKDGQRFSNKYGEDPKAVKNSNEVTNSLTV
;
A
#
# COMPACT_ATOMS: atom_id res chain seq x y z
N MET A 1 7.80 -3.53 -15.67
CA MET A 1 7.91 -4.74 -14.85
C MET A 1 9.03 -4.69 -13.81
N ASN A 2 10.29 -4.35 -14.15
CA ASN A 2 11.42 -4.37 -13.19
C ASN A 2 11.21 -3.54 -11.91
N TRP A 3 10.35 -2.51 -11.95
CA TRP A 3 10.04 -1.68 -10.78
C TRP A 3 9.38 -2.45 -9.63
N PHE A 4 8.54 -3.45 -9.91
CA PHE A 4 7.91 -4.26 -8.85
C PHE A 4 8.95 -5.09 -8.08
N LEU A 5 9.80 -5.80 -8.81
CA LEU A 5 10.91 -6.58 -8.25
C LEU A 5 11.92 -5.69 -7.52
N LEU A 6 12.20 -4.49 -8.06
CA LEU A 6 13.07 -3.51 -7.41
C LEU A 6 12.50 -3.09 -6.05
N VAL A 7 11.19 -2.85 -5.97
CA VAL A 7 10.52 -2.45 -4.73
C VAL A 7 10.59 -3.56 -3.69
N LEU A 8 10.35 -4.81 -4.09
CA LEU A 8 10.51 -5.99 -3.22
C LEU A 8 11.95 -6.18 -2.74
N LYS A 9 12.94 -5.93 -3.61
CA LYS A 9 14.35 -6.00 -3.21
C LYS A 9 14.72 -4.91 -2.21
N LYS A 10 14.09 -3.74 -2.32
CA LYS A 10 14.29 -2.58 -1.43
C LYS A 10 13.32 -2.54 -0.25
N THR A 11 12.61 -3.62 0.07
CA THR A 11 11.61 -3.65 1.16
C THR A 11 12.17 -3.16 2.49
N PHE A 12 13.39 -3.57 2.87
CA PHE A 12 14.00 -3.17 4.14
C PHE A 12 14.78 -1.85 4.10
N ASN A 13 14.80 -1.15 2.96
CA ASN A 13 15.46 0.14 2.85
C ASN A 13 14.45 1.28 3.05
N PHE A 14 14.52 1.93 4.21
CA PHE A 14 13.64 3.05 4.58
C PHE A 14 14.27 4.43 4.37
N LYS A 15 15.57 4.51 4.07
CA LYS A 15 16.29 5.79 4.02
C LYS A 15 16.30 6.42 2.63
N ASP A 16 16.10 5.61 1.59
CA ASP A 16 16.17 6.03 0.19
C ASP A 16 14.93 6.80 -0.28
N ARG A 17 14.97 7.30 -1.52
CA ARG A 17 13.86 7.99 -2.20
C ARG A 17 13.22 7.07 -3.24
N ALA A 18 11.89 7.10 -3.32
CA ALA A 18 11.14 6.31 -4.30
C ALA A 18 10.51 7.21 -5.37
N ARG A 19 10.72 6.83 -6.64
CA ARG A 19 10.13 7.52 -7.78
C ARG A 19 8.63 7.23 -7.88
N ARG A 20 7.84 8.18 -8.40
CA ARG A 20 6.41 7.99 -8.71
C ARG A 20 6.09 6.69 -9.46
N ARG A 21 6.94 6.29 -10.42
CA ARG A 21 6.74 5.05 -11.20
C ARG A 21 6.87 3.81 -10.33
N GLU A 22 7.78 3.78 -9.37
CA GLU A 22 7.91 2.67 -8.42
C GLU A 22 6.66 2.54 -7.56
N TYR A 23 6.21 3.67 -7.00
CA TYR A 23 4.98 3.75 -6.22
C TYR A 23 3.76 3.30 -7.03
N GLY A 24 3.55 3.87 -8.22
CA GLY A 24 2.40 3.55 -9.06
C GLY A 24 2.38 2.10 -9.54
N TRP A 25 3.49 1.58 -10.09
CA TRP A 25 3.51 0.20 -10.58
C TRP A 25 3.33 -0.82 -9.46
N PHE A 26 3.87 -0.56 -8.27
CA PHE A 26 3.66 -1.43 -7.12
C PHE A 26 2.18 -1.47 -6.72
N TYR A 27 1.52 -0.32 -6.54
CA TYR A 27 0.11 -0.27 -6.18
C TYR A 27 -0.79 -0.90 -7.25
N LEU A 28 -0.54 -0.61 -8.54
CA LEU A 28 -1.30 -1.20 -9.63
C LEU A 28 -1.21 -2.74 -9.66
N ILE A 29 -0.01 -3.29 -9.50
CA ILE A 29 0.19 -4.75 -9.50
C ILE A 29 -0.46 -5.37 -8.26
N ASN A 30 -0.35 -4.75 -7.08
CA ASN A 30 -1.02 -5.23 -5.88
C ASN A 30 -2.55 -5.25 -6.06
N ILE A 31 -3.13 -4.19 -6.63
CA ILE A 31 -4.57 -4.13 -6.91
C ILE A 31 -4.99 -5.28 -7.84
N LEU A 32 -4.24 -5.52 -8.92
CA LEU A 32 -4.54 -6.62 -9.85
C LEU A 32 -4.46 -7.99 -9.18
N ILE A 33 -3.46 -8.21 -8.32
CA ILE A 33 -3.31 -9.47 -7.57
C ILE A 33 -4.48 -9.65 -6.60
N VAL A 34 -4.86 -8.62 -5.86
CA VAL A 34 -6.00 -8.67 -4.93
C VAL A 34 -7.31 -8.93 -5.69
N ILE A 35 -7.56 -8.25 -6.81
CA ILE A 35 -8.74 -8.51 -7.65
C ILE A 35 -8.74 -9.96 -8.13
N THR A 36 -7.60 -10.49 -8.56
CA THR A 36 -7.47 -11.88 -9.02
C THR A 36 -7.82 -12.87 -7.91
N PHE A 37 -7.29 -12.68 -6.70
CA PHE A 37 -7.67 -13.51 -5.54
C PHE A 37 -9.17 -13.45 -5.25
N ASN A 38 -9.78 -12.26 -5.25
CA ASN A 38 -11.21 -12.11 -4.99
C ASN A 38 -12.08 -12.82 -6.05
N ILE A 39 -11.71 -12.72 -7.33
CA ILE A 39 -12.40 -13.42 -8.42
C ILE A 39 -12.27 -14.94 -8.23
N LEU A 40 -11.07 -15.44 -7.95
CA LEU A 40 -10.85 -16.88 -7.75
C LEU A 40 -11.65 -17.43 -6.57
N VAL A 41 -11.66 -16.72 -5.43
CA VAL A 41 -12.48 -17.08 -4.27
C VAL A 41 -13.96 -17.10 -4.64
N SER A 42 -14.45 -16.06 -5.32
CA SER A 42 -15.86 -15.96 -5.73
C SER A 42 -16.27 -17.08 -6.68
N VAL A 43 -15.40 -17.45 -7.63
CA VAL A 43 -15.63 -18.57 -8.56
C VAL A 43 -15.68 -19.90 -7.80
N CYS A 44 -14.76 -20.14 -6.86
CA CYS A 44 -14.73 -21.38 -6.06
C CYS A 44 -16.02 -21.55 -5.24
N VAL A 45 -16.52 -20.48 -4.63
CA VAL A 45 -17.80 -20.48 -3.93
C VAL A 45 -18.96 -20.78 -4.89
N ALA A 46 -18.98 -20.14 -6.06
CA ALA A 46 -20.06 -20.33 -7.04
C ALA A 46 -20.16 -21.76 -7.60
N ILE A 47 -19.04 -22.49 -7.67
CA ILE A 47 -18.99 -23.88 -8.16
C ILE A 47 -19.06 -24.93 -7.03
N GLY A 48 -19.29 -24.52 -5.78
CA GLY A 48 -19.42 -25.42 -4.63
C GLY A 48 -18.10 -25.95 -4.06
N LEU A 49 -16.97 -25.34 -4.40
CA LEU A 49 -15.63 -25.67 -3.87
C LEU A 49 -15.27 -24.75 -2.69
N GLU A 50 -16.10 -24.74 -1.65
CA GLU A 50 -15.97 -23.80 -0.52
C GLU A 50 -14.66 -23.96 0.24
N GLU A 51 -14.20 -25.19 0.51
CA GLU A 51 -12.93 -25.42 1.22
C GLU A 51 -11.73 -24.85 0.46
N LEU A 52 -11.73 -24.97 -0.87
CA LEU A 52 -10.69 -24.40 -1.72
C LEU A 52 -10.77 -22.86 -1.74
N GLY A 53 -11.99 -22.30 -1.72
CA GLY A 53 -12.22 -20.87 -1.56
C GLY A 53 -11.66 -20.30 -0.25
N ILE A 54 -11.86 -21.00 0.88
CA ILE A 54 -11.31 -20.63 2.18
C ILE A 54 -9.77 -20.67 2.17
N GLY A 55 -9.18 -21.70 1.56
CA GLY A 55 -7.74 -21.82 1.40
C GLY A 55 -7.14 -20.67 0.59
N LEU A 56 -7.76 -20.31 -0.55
CA LEU A 56 -7.34 -19.19 -1.39
C LEU A 56 -7.47 -17.84 -0.67
N ASN A 57 -8.53 -17.65 0.13
CA ASN A 57 -8.71 -16.44 0.92
C ASN A 57 -7.60 -16.30 1.98
N SER A 58 -7.29 -17.39 2.67
CA SER A 58 -6.18 -17.43 3.65
C SER A 58 -4.83 -17.08 3.00
N LEU A 59 -4.57 -17.61 1.80
CA LEU A 59 -3.37 -17.27 1.04
C LEU A 59 -3.32 -15.80 0.63
N SER A 60 -4.48 -15.22 0.25
CA SER A 60 -4.60 -13.80 -0.06
C SER A 60 -4.23 -12.93 1.15
N TYR A 61 -4.69 -13.29 2.35
CA TYR A 61 -4.32 -12.55 3.56
C TYR A 61 -2.82 -12.63 3.88
N LEU A 62 -2.21 -13.80 3.71
CA LEU A 62 -0.76 -13.96 3.89
C LEU A 62 0.02 -13.10 2.89
N TYR A 63 -0.40 -13.07 1.62
CA TYR A 63 0.18 -12.20 0.61
C TYR A 63 0.07 -10.72 0.99
N GLN A 64 -1.11 -10.29 1.45
CA GLN A 64 -1.35 -8.90 1.88
C GLN A 64 -0.46 -8.53 3.07
N LEU A 65 -0.28 -9.43 4.03
CA LEU A 65 0.59 -9.19 5.19
C LEU A 65 2.06 -9.03 4.78
N LEU A 66 2.55 -9.89 3.87
CA LEU A 66 3.92 -9.80 3.36
C LEU A 66 4.15 -8.51 2.56
N THR A 67 3.18 -8.13 1.73
CA THR A 67 3.26 -6.92 0.90
C THR A 67 3.02 -5.64 1.71
N ALA A 68 2.32 -5.69 2.84
CA ALA A 68 2.10 -4.54 3.72
C ALA A 68 3.42 -3.92 4.19
N VAL A 69 4.41 -4.74 4.58
CA VAL A 69 5.74 -4.27 4.97
C VAL A 69 6.41 -3.50 3.82
N THR A 70 6.29 -4.03 2.62
CA THR A 70 6.82 -3.41 1.39
C THR A 70 6.08 -2.11 1.07
N ALA A 71 4.77 -2.07 1.25
CA ALA A 71 3.94 -0.88 1.04
C ALA A 71 4.31 0.25 2.01
N ILE A 72 4.54 -0.07 3.29
CA ILE A 72 4.96 0.90 4.32
C ILE A 72 6.34 1.48 3.97
N SER A 73 7.28 0.62 3.59
CA SER A 73 8.62 1.04 3.15
C SER A 73 8.56 1.95 1.93
N LEU A 74 7.81 1.56 0.90
CA LEU A 74 7.67 2.33 -0.33
C LEU A 74 7.01 3.69 -0.09
N THR A 75 5.97 3.71 0.75
CA THR A 75 5.24 4.94 1.10
C THR A 75 6.12 5.89 1.91
N ALA A 76 6.93 5.37 2.85
CA ALA A 76 7.94 6.16 3.55
C ALA A 76 8.94 6.80 2.58
N ARG A 77 9.51 6.01 1.66
CA ARG A 77 10.45 6.50 0.64
C ARG A 77 9.82 7.51 -0.32
N ARG A 78 8.52 7.38 -0.61
CA ARG A 78 7.77 8.35 -1.43
C ARG A 78 7.55 9.66 -0.67
N LEU A 79 7.24 9.60 0.62
CA LEU A 79 7.16 10.79 1.48
C LEU A 79 8.51 11.49 1.60
N HIS A 80 9.60 10.73 1.70
CA HIS A 80 10.96 11.26 1.69
C HIS A 80 11.27 11.98 0.37
N ASP A 81 10.78 11.48 -0.77
CA ASP A 81 10.90 12.17 -2.06
C ASP A 81 10.13 13.50 -2.12
N LEU A 82 9.09 13.66 -1.30
CA LEU A 82 8.36 14.92 -1.13
C LEU A 82 8.98 15.85 -0.09
N GLY A 83 10.05 15.42 0.60
CA GLY A 83 10.71 16.16 1.68
C GLY A 83 10.03 16.02 3.05
N TRP A 84 9.02 15.16 3.18
CA TRP A 84 8.27 14.94 4.42
C TRP A 84 8.83 13.74 5.18
N SER A 85 8.53 13.62 6.48
CA SER A 85 8.88 12.43 7.24
C SER A 85 8.02 11.23 6.83
N GLY A 86 8.63 10.04 6.72
CA GLY A 86 7.91 8.80 6.42
C GLY A 86 6.83 8.43 7.45
N TRP A 87 6.87 9.02 8.64
CA TRP A 87 5.88 8.85 9.71
C TRP A 87 4.51 9.46 9.39
N TRP A 88 4.42 10.41 8.46
CA TRP A 88 3.14 11.02 8.07
C TRP A 88 2.14 10.01 7.52
N GLN A 89 2.59 8.86 7.01
CA GLN A 89 1.70 7.80 6.58
C GLN A 89 0.88 7.19 7.73
N LEU A 90 1.37 7.24 8.98
CA LEU A 90 0.67 6.60 10.10
C LEU A 90 -0.69 7.25 10.37
N LEU A 91 -0.86 8.54 10.12
CA LEU A 91 -2.10 9.24 10.44
C LEU A 91 -3.31 8.68 9.65
N PRO A 92 -3.29 8.64 8.30
CA PRO A 92 -4.41 8.06 7.55
C PRO A 92 -4.60 6.56 7.84
N TYR A 93 -3.52 5.78 7.97
CA TYR A 93 -3.63 4.34 8.25
C TYR A 93 -4.14 4.04 9.67
N ALA A 94 -3.69 4.78 10.68
CA ALA A 94 -4.13 4.58 12.06
C ALA A 94 -5.63 4.89 12.20
N VAL A 95 -6.10 5.98 11.60
CA VAL A 95 -7.53 6.33 11.60
C VAL A 95 -8.35 5.21 10.94
N ALA A 96 -7.93 4.74 9.76
CA ALA A 96 -8.64 3.66 9.07
C ALA A 96 -8.67 2.34 9.87
N VAL A 97 -7.54 1.96 10.50
CA VAL A 97 -7.46 0.74 11.31
C VAL A 97 -8.31 0.86 12.58
N MET A 98 -8.29 2.00 13.26
CA MET A 98 -9.08 2.24 14.48
C MET A 98 -10.59 2.08 14.20
N PHE A 99 -11.10 2.71 13.14
CA PHE A 99 -12.51 2.58 12.77
C PHE A 99 -12.85 1.19 12.24
N GLY A 100 -11.96 0.56 11.48
CA GLY A 100 -12.13 -0.81 11.01
C GLY A 100 -12.27 -1.82 12.15
N ILE A 101 -11.40 -1.73 13.15
CA ILE A 101 -11.47 -2.58 14.35
C ILE A 101 -12.76 -2.32 15.12
N ALA A 102 -13.14 -1.05 15.32
CA ALA A 102 -14.39 -0.70 15.98
C ALA A 102 -15.61 -1.32 15.28
N THR A 103 -15.65 -1.27 13.94
CA THR A 103 -16.75 -1.89 13.17
C THR A 103 -16.79 -3.42 13.31
N ILE A 104 -15.64 -4.09 13.39
CA ILE A 104 -15.58 -5.55 13.56
C ILE A 104 -16.12 -5.96 14.94
N PHE A 105 -15.75 -5.23 16.01
CA PHE A 105 -16.27 -5.50 17.35
C PHE A 105 -17.77 -5.19 17.47
N SER A 106 -18.28 -4.19 16.75
CA SER A 106 -19.72 -3.92 16.69
C SER A 106 -20.48 -5.02 15.94
N LEU A 107 -19.93 -5.54 14.85
CA LEU A 107 -20.50 -6.65 14.07
C LEU A 107 -20.77 -7.91 14.90
N GLU A 108 -19.86 -8.25 15.81
CA GLU A 108 -20.03 -9.42 16.68
C GLU A 108 -21.19 -9.25 17.67
N LYS A 109 -21.46 -8.02 18.09
CA LYS A 109 -22.53 -7.69 19.05
C LYS A 109 -23.93 -7.77 18.42
N GLU A 110 -24.02 -7.68 17.09
CA GLU A 110 -25.28 -7.67 16.34
C GLU A 110 -25.68 -9.00 15.71
N LEU A 111 -24.97 -10.10 15.99
CA LEU A 111 -25.34 -11.43 15.50
C LEU A 111 -26.68 -11.90 16.12
N GLY A 112 -27.80 -11.37 15.60
CA GLY A 112 -29.18 -11.58 16.07
C GLY A 112 -30.00 -10.31 16.33
N GLY A 113 -29.47 -9.10 16.11
CA GLY A 113 -30.14 -7.81 16.36
C GLY A 113 -30.39 -6.97 15.10
N ALA A 114 -31.18 -5.89 15.23
CA ALA A 114 -31.37 -4.91 14.15
C ALA A 114 -30.33 -3.80 14.25
N ILE A 115 -29.72 -3.44 13.10
CA ILE A 115 -28.67 -2.43 13.00
C ILE A 115 -29.10 -1.11 13.63
N THR A 116 -28.41 -0.72 14.69
CA THR A 116 -28.66 0.54 15.40
C THR A 116 -28.04 1.75 14.69
N GLY A 117 -28.58 2.96 14.92
CA GLY A 117 -28.08 4.20 14.29
C GLY A 117 -26.60 4.49 14.55
N THR A 118 -26.06 4.02 15.68
CA THR A 118 -24.64 4.11 16.02
C THR A 118 -23.74 3.29 15.10
N GLU A 119 -24.24 2.19 14.56
CA GLU A 119 -23.44 1.29 13.72
C GLU A 119 -23.35 1.77 12.30
N TYR A 120 -24.46 2.28 11.75
CA TYR A 120 -24.42 3.01 10.49
C TYR A 120 -23.40 4.17 10.53
N ALA A 121 -23.29 4.88 11.66
CA ALA A 121 -22.29 5.92 11.84
C ALA A 121 -20.85 5.36 11.86
N LEU A 122 -20.63 4.19 12.49
CA LEU A 122 -19.34 3.51 12.49
C LEU A 122 -18.95 3.01 11.10
N TYR A 123 -19.86 2.36 10.37
CA TYR A 123 -19.63 1.97 8.98
C TYR A 123 -19.32 3.18 8.08
N GLY A 124 -20.08 4.26 8.23
CA GLY A 124 -19.82 5.52 7.52
C GLY A 124 -18.43 6.08 7.83
N SER A 125 -18.00 6.02 9.09
CA SER A 125 -16.67 6.47 9.52
C SER A 125 -15.55 5.59 8.96
N THR A 126 -15.74 4.27 8.89
CA THR A 126 -14.80 3.33 8.27
C THR A 126 -14.65 3.58 6.77
N VAL A 127 -15.77 3.79 6.07
CA VAL A 127 -15.76 4.14 4.64
C VAL A 127 -15.04 5.47 4.41
N PHE A 128 -15.32 6.48 5.24
CA PHE A 128 -14.63 7.77 5.17
C PHE A 128 -13.11 7.65 5.40
N GLY A 129 -12.69 6.86 6.39
CA GLY A 129 -11.28 6.55 6.63
C GLY A 129 -10.61 5.87 5.43
N GLY A 130 -11.30 4.90 4.80
CA GLY A 130 -10.83 4.24 3.59
C GLY A 130 -10.66 5.23 2.42
N ILE A 131 -11.62 6.13 2.22
CA ILE A 131 -11.53 7.19 1.20
C ILE A 131 -10.33 8.11 1.49
N ALA A 132 -10.09 8.49 2.74
CA ALA A 132 -8.96 9.32 3.10
C ALA A 132 -7.61 8.65 2.77
N VAL A 133 -7.47 7.33 2.98
CA VAL A 133 -6.29 6.56 2.59
C VAL A 133 -6.12 6.53 1.07
N ILE A 134 -7.21 6.36 0.32
CA ILE A 134 -7.19 6.39 -1.15
C ILE A 134 -6.75 7.77 -1.65
N VAL A 135 -7.35 8.85 -1.13
CA VAL A 135 -6.97 10.22 -1.49
C VAL A 135 -5.50 10.48 -1.17
N PHE A 136 -5.03 10.08 0.01
CA PHE A 136 -3.62 10.17 0.38
C PHE A 136 -2.71 9.43 -0.60
N SER A 137 -3.09 8.22 -1.00
CA SER A 137 -2.33 7.39 -1.95
C SER A 137 -2.31 8.01 -3.35
N LEU A 138 -3.44 8.57 -3.80
CA LEU A 138 -3.52 9.32 -5.06
C LEU A 138 -2.67 10.59 -5.03
N LEU A 139 -2.66 11.32 -3.92
CA LEU A 139 -1.78 12.48 -3.74
C LEU A 139 -0.31 12.08 -3.88
N LEU A 140 0.09 10.95 -3.29
CA LEU A 140 1.47 10.44 -3.42
C LEU A 140 1.81 9.98 -4.84
N LEU A 141 0.82 9.47 -5.58
CA LEU A 141 0.96 9.06 -6.97
C LEU A 141 1.14 10.26 -7.91
N PHE A 142 0.31 11.30 -7.74
CA PHE A 142 0.26 12.46 -8.63
C PHE A 142 1.23 13.59 -8.26
N LYS A 143 1.67 13.73 -7.01
CA LYS A 143 2.48 14.88 -6.59
C LYS A 143 3.95 14.80 -7.03
N ASP A 144 4.46 15.95 -7.50
CA ASP A 144 5.88 16.30 -7.73
C ASP A 144 6.89 15.68 -6.76
N GLY A 145 7.85 14.87 -7.18
CA GLY A 145 9.05 14.71 -6.32
C GLY A 145 9.80 16.05 -6.17
N GLN A 146 10.45 16.29 -5.02
CA GLN A 146 11.38 17.42 -4.88
C GLN A 146 12.54 17.26 -5.87
N ARG A 147 12.85 18.33 -6.62
CA ARG A 147 14.01 18.35 -7.51
C ARG A 147 15.28 18.51 -6.68
N PHE A 148 16.40 17.98 -7.17
CA PHE A 148 17.72 18.01 -6.52
C PHE A 148 17.81 17.13 -5.27
N SER A 149 18.99 17.10 -4.65
CA SER A 149 19.24 16.36 -3.42
C SER A 149 18.46 16.99 -2.25
N ASN A 150 17.91 16.13 -1.39
CA ASN A 150 17.33 16.53 -0.12
C ASN A 150 17.98 15.75 1.03
N LYS A 151 17.51 15.97 2.26
CA LYS A 151 18.04 15.29 3.47
C LYS A 151 17.95 13.76 3.45
N TYR A 152 17.19 13.18 2.52
CA TYR A 152 16.99 11.74 2.34
C TYR A 152 17.74 11.16 1.14
N GLY A 153 18.41 11.99 0.32
CA GLY A 153 19.26 11.52 -0.78
C GLY A 153 19.10 12.30 -2.09
N GLU A 154 19.82 11.84 -3.10
CA GLU A 154 19.83 12.42 -4.45
C GLU A 154 18.50 12.25 -5.17
N ASP A 155 18.25 13.13 -6.15
CA ASP A 155 17.03 13.06 -6.96
C ASP A 155 17.03 11.77 -7.80
N PRO A 156 16.01 10.90 -7.67
CA PRO A 156 15.87 9.69 -8.51
C PRO A 156 15.73 9.99 -10.00
N LYS A 157 15.46 11.26 -10.38
CA LYS A 157 15.43 11.74 -11.77
C LYS A 157 16.75 12.38 -12.21
N ALA A 158 17.72 12.62 -11.32
CA ALA A 158 19.00 13.19 -11.71
C ALA A 158 19.68 12.26 -12.73
N VAL A 159 20.02 12.83 -13.89
CA VAL A 159 20.86 12.13 -14.86
C VAL A 159 22.24 12.02 -14.23
N LYS A 160 22.66 10.82 -13.82
CA LYS A 160 24.08 10.59 -13.54
C LYS A 160 24.81 10.88 -14.84
N ASN A 161 25.63 11.92 -14.87
CA ASN A 161 26.46 12.21 -16.02
C ASN A 161 27.24 10.94 -16.38
N SER A 162 27.13 10.52 -17.64
CA SER A 162 27.72 9.29 -18.19
C SER A 162 29.24 9.17 -18.01
N ASN A 163 29.90 10.21 -17.52
CA ASN A 163 31.34 10.28 -17.30
C ASN A 163 31.80 9.63 -15.98
N GLU A 164 30.91 9.39 -15.02
CA GLU A 164 31.27 8.67 -13.77
C GLU A 164 31.22 7.14 -13.91
N VAL A 165 30.41 6.61 -14.84
CA VAL A 165 30.25 5.16 -15.03
C VAL A 165 31.46 4.53 -15.73
N THR A 166 32.18 5.30 -16.56
CA THR A 166 33.40 4.84 -17.24
C THR A 166 34.59 4.68 -16.30
N ASN A 167 34.67 5.43 -15.19
CA ASN A 167 35.80 5.34 -14.25
C ASN A 167 35.63 4.25 -13.18
N SER A 168 34.41 3.76 -12.93
CA SER A 168 34.17 2.68 -11.96
C SER A 168 34.27 1.27 -12.55
N LEU A 169 34.51 1.15 -13.85
CA LEU A 169 34.72 -0.12 -14.56
C LEU A 169 36.20 -0.31 -14.99
N THR A 170 37.08 0.63 -14.63
CA THR A 170 38.51 0.62 -14.96
C THR A 170 39.43 0.58 -13.74
N VAL A 171 38.93 0.14 -12.57
CA VAL A 171 39.76 -0.12 -11.38
C VAL A 171 39.44 -1.49 -10.82
#